data_AF-A0A3A0DG75-F1
#
_entry.id   AF-A0A3A0DG75-F1
#
_cell.length_a   1.000
_cell.length_b   1.000
_cell.length_c   1.000
_cell.angle_alpha   90.00
_cell.angle_beta   90.00
_cell.angle_gamma   90.00
#
_symmetry.space_group_name_H-M   'P 1'
#
loop_
_entity.id
_entity.type
_entity.pdbx_description
1 polymer ?
#
loop_
_entity_poly.entity_id
_entity_poly.type
_entity_poly.pdbx_seq_one_letter_code
_entity_poly.pdbx_strand_id
1 'polypeptide(L)'
;MGTFFLMVLAPVVALLGLPKPAAAQQIRNHPFPRTAQLQWGGAPDEWYAKFDLLFMRQDNKSYIDRIRALNPNLIWLVMRDFNRADEYLNGFPDSWFLRDSRGNKIVLYGGNTYWANLSELAPRASGSINGISFSNQTLLDFFPEELARLVQRAGSEAPASGMEYVPGRRSRQQRPERSH
;
A
#
# COMPACT_ATOMS: atom_id res chain seq x y z
N MET A 1 -62.61 -35.59 -7.84
CA MET A 1 -61.21 -35.46 -7.35
C MET A 1 -60.30 -35.50 -8.57
N GLY A 2 -59.82 -34.35 -9.02
CA GLY A 2 -58.92 -34.23 -10.18
C GLY A 2 -57.64 -33.56 -9.73
N THR A 3 -56.53 -34.28 -9.82
CA THR A 3 -55.20 -33.89 -9.35
C THR A 3 -54.61 -32.83 -10.28
N PHE A 4 -54.32 -31.63 -9.74
CA PHE A 4 -53.53 -30.61 -10.41
C PHE A 4 -52.06 -31.03 -10.42
N PHE A 5 -51.46 -31.21 -11.60
CA PHE A 5 -50.01 -31.29 -11.75
C PHE A 5 -49.50 -29.94 -12.29
N LEU A 6 -48.94 -29.13 -11.40
CA LEU A 6 -48.23 -27.90 -11.75
C LEU A 6 -46.79 -28.32 -12.13
N MET A 7 -46.48 -28.38 -13.44
CA MET A 7 -45.09 -28.50 -13.88
C MET A 7 -44.40 -27.14 -13.68
N VAL A 8 -43.60 -27.04 -12.63
CA VAL A 8 -42.62 -25.95 -12.48
C VAL A 8 -41.46 -26.24 -13.41
N LEU A 9 -41.47 -25.65 -14.60
CA LEU A 9 -40.30 -25.55 -15.46
C LEU A 9 -39.31 -24.57 -14.79
N ALA A 10 -38.35 -25.12 -14.06
CA ALA A 10 -37.18 -24.36 -13.64
C ALA A 10 -36.36 -23.97 -14.88
N PRO A 11 -35.96 -22.70 -15.07
CA PRO A 11 -35.04 -22.36 -16.13
C PRO A 11 -33.65 -22.90 -15.74
N VAL A 12 -33.26 -24.00 -16.37
CA VAL A 12 -31.87 -24.45 -16.43
C VAL A 12 -31.13 -23.43 -17.28
N VAL A 13 -30.75 -22.32 -16.66
CA VAL A 13 -29.82 -21.36 -17.26
C VAL A 13 -28.50 -22.11 -17.41
N ALA A 14 -28.21 -22.48 -18.65
CA ALA A 14 -27.01 -23.15 -19.08
C ALA A 14 -25.77 -22.34 -18.65
N LEU A 15 -25.24 -22.67 -17.48
CA LEU A 15 -23.94 -22.30 -16.95
C LEU A 15 -22.80 -23.02 -17.70
N LEU A 16 -22.98 -23.31 -18.99
CA LEU A 16 -22.13 -24.21 -19.79
C LEU A 16 -21.30 -23.51 -20.87
N GLY A 17 -21.26 -22.18 -20.92
CA GLY A 17 -20.58 -21.47 -21.99
C GLY A 17 -19.61 -20.37 -21.56
N LEU A 18 -19.58 -19.97 -20.29
CA LEU A 18 -18.62 -18.96 -19.87
C LEU A 18 -17.24 -19.62 -19.76
N PRO A 19 -16.22 -19.11 -20.48
CA PRO A 19 -14.87 -19.61 -20.32
C PRO A 19 -14.51 -19.49 -18.85
N LYS A 20 -14.14 -20.63 -18.24
CA LYS A 20 -13.57 -20.65 -16.90
C LYS A 20 -12.49 -19.56 -16.86
N PRO A 21 -12.49 -18.65 -15.87
CA PRO A 21 -11.38 -17.73 -15.72
C PRO A 21 -10.10 -18.58 -15.73
N ALA A 22 -9.14 -18.19 -16.57
CA ALA A 22 -7.87 -18.90 -16.67
C ALA A 22 -7.34 -19.11 -15.25
N ALA A 23 -6.91 -20.34 -14.94
CA ALA A 23 -6.32 -20.64 -13.64
C ALA A 23 -5.26 -19.58 -13.35
N ALA A 24 -5.26 -19.03 -12.12
CA ALA A 24 -4.20 -18.13 -11.69
C ALA A 24 -2.86 -18.79 -12.04
N GLN A 25 -2.00 -18.05 -12.71
CA GLN A 25 -0.75 -18.60 -13.23
C GLN A 25 0.01 -19.19 -12.05
N GLN A 26 0.17 -20.53 -12.01
CA GLN A 26 0.92 -21.20 -10.94
C GLN A 26 2.42 -21.03 -11.21
N ILE A 27 2.92 -19.80 -11.12
CA ILE A 27 4.32 -19.48 -11.34
C ILE A 27 5.08 -19.84 -10.06
N ARG A 28 5.66 -21.05 -10.04
CA ARG A 28 6.60 -21.47 -8.99
C ARG A 28 8.03 -21.17 -9.48
N ASN A 29 8.75 -20.31 -8.75
CA ASN A 29 10.16 -19.94 -8.96
C ASN A 29 10.51 -19.27 -10.31
N HIS A 30 10.33 -17.95 -10.43
CA HIS A 30 10.94 -17.18 -11.53
C HIS A 30 12.19 -16.42 -11.05
N PRO A 31 13.38 -16.65 -11.65
CA PRO A 31 14.57 -15.84 -11.44
C PRO A 31 14.57 -14.56 -12.29
N PHE A 32 13.41 -13.89 -12.45
CA PHE A 32 13.08 -12.72 -13.32
C PHE A 32 12.47 -13.01 -14.71
N PRO A 33 11.58 -12.12 -15.23
CA PRO A 33 10.95 -10.98 -14.54
C PRO A 33 9.64 -11.36 -13.82
N ARG A 34 9.42 -10.75 -12.65
CA ARG A 34 8.15 -10.84 -11.88
C ARG A 34 7.14 -9.89 -12.50
N THR A 35 5.89 -10.35 -12.66
CA THR A 35 4.79 -9.46 -13.05
C THR A 35 4.42 -8.58 -11.87
N ALA A 36 4.39 -7.26 -12.09
CA ALA A 36 4.17 -6.28 -11.05
C ALA A 36 2.98 -5.39 -11.35
N GLN A 37 2.19 -5.06 -10.34
CA GLN A 37 1.10 -4.10 -10.45
C GLN A 37 1.13 -3.12 -9.29
N LEU A 38 1.12 -1.83 -9.62
CA LEU A 38 0.79 -0.76 -8.69
C LEU A 38 -0.70 -0.49 -8.75
N GLN A 39 -1.38 -0.52 -7.60
CA GLN A 39 -2.81 -0.24 -7.56
C GLN A 39 -3.22 0.49 -6.28
N TRP A 40 -4.05 1.52 -6.46
CA TRP A 40 -4.62 2.33 -5.38
C TRP A 40 -5.86 1.69 -4.74
N GLY A 41 -6.43 0.68 -5.40
CA GLY A 41 -7.57 -0.13 -4.96
C GLY A 41 -8.50 -0.47 -6.12
N GLY A 42 -9.64 -1.10 -5.82
CA GLY A 42 -10.78 -1.18 -6.75
C GLY A 42 -10.84 -2.37 -7.70
N ALA A 43 -9.79 -3.18 -7.83
CA ALA A 43 -9.87 -4.45 -8.58
C ALA A 43 -10.35 -5.61 -7.68
N PRO A 44 -10.95 -6.68 -8.25
CA PRO A 44 -11.30 -7.89 -7.51
C PRO A 44 -10.07 -8.74 -7.16
N ASP A 45 -10.21 -9.63 -6.17
CA ASP A 45 -9.11 -10.44 -5.63
C ASP A 45 -8.45 -11.32 -6.71
N GLU A 46 -9.22 -11.86 -7.67
CA GLU A 46 -8.72 -12.69 -8.79
C GLU A 46 -7.89 -11.90 -9.80
N TRP A 47 -8.12 -10.58 -9.91
CA TRP A 47 -7.30 -9.73 -10.77
C TRP A 47 -5.90 -9.57 -10.17
N TYR A 48 -5.84 -9.28 -8.87
CA TYR A 48 -4.59 -9.12 -8.14
C TYR A 48 -3.75 -10.39 -8.08
N ALA A 49 -4.39 -11.55 -7.99
CA ALA A 49 -3.71 -12.84 -7.95
C ALA A 49 -2.90 -13.17 -9.22
N LYS A 50 -3.07 -12.41 -10.31
CA LYS A 50 -2.30 -12.58 -11.56
C LYS A 50 -0.88 -12.03 -11.49
N PHE A 51 -0.55 -11.25 -10.45
CA PHE A 51 0.74 -10.59 -10.31
C PHE A 51 1.59 -11.27 -9.22
N ASP A 52 2.90 -11.33 -9.45
CA ASP A 52 3.87 -11.80 -8.47
C ASP A 52 4.20 -10.74 -7.41
N LEU A 53 4.09 -9.47 -7.79
CA LEU A 53 4.41 -8.32 -6.96
C LEU A 53 3.27 -7.29 -6.99
N LEU A 54 2.73 -6.96 -5.83
CA LEU A 54 1.68 -5.95 -5.69
C LEU A 54 2.14 -4.79 -4.83
N PHE A 55 2.11 -3.58 -5.40
CA PHE A 55 2.25 -2.32 -4.68
C PHE A 55 0.85 -1.80 -4.37
N MET A 56 0.41 -1.85 -3.11
CA MET A 56 -0.98 -1.56 -2.77
C MET A 56 -1.10 -0.57 -1.63
N ARG A 57 -2.02 0.38 -1.81
CA ARG A 57 -2.46 1.27 -0.72
C ARG A 57 -3.20 0.53 0.39
N GLN A 58 -3.85 -0.59 0.10
CA GLN A 58 -4.49 -1.42 1.13
C GLN A 58 -3.44 -1.91 2.14
N ASP A 59 -3.70 -1.72 3.44
CA ASP A 59 -2.86 -2.20 4.56
C ASP A 59 -3.54 -3.21 5.48
N ASN A 60 -4.74 -3.67 5.11
CA ASN A 60 -5.44 -4.75 5.79
C ASN A 60 -4.87 -6.13 5.40
N LYS A 61 -4.19 -6.78 6.34
CA LYS A 61 -3.60 -8.11 6.14
C LYS A 61 -4.64 -9.16 5.70
N SER A 62 -5.82 -9.19 6.30
CA SER A 62 -6.87 -10.15 5.96
C SER A 62 -7.36 -9.99 4.52
N TYR A 63 -7.33 -8.78 3.96
CA TYR A 63 -7.60 -8.55 2.55
C TYR A 63 -6.54 -9.21 1.66
N ILE A 64 -5.26 -9.01 1.99
CA ILE A 64 -4.13 -9.58 1.25
C ILE A 64 -4.09 -11.10 1.37
N ASP A 65 -4.46 -11.66 2.52
CA ASP A 65 -4.50 -13.10 2.73
C ASP A 65 -5.52 -13.79 1.81
N ARG A 66 -6.62 -13.12 1.43
CA ARG A 66 -7.56 -13.66 0.41
C ARG A 66 -6.93 -13.73 -0.98
N ILE A 67 -6.14 -12.73 -1.35
CA ILE A 67 -5.41 -12.75 -2.62
C ILE A 67 -4.32 -13.83 -2.58
N ARG A 68 -3.60 -13.97 -1.45
CA ARG A 68 -2.60 -15.03 -1.26
C ARG A 68 -3.20 -16.44 -1.28
N ALA A 69 -4.47 -16.61 -0.91
CA ALA A 69 -5.16 -17.89 -1.07
C ALA A 69 -5.27 -18.31 -2.56
N LEU A 70 -5.30 -17.34 -3.48
CA LEU A 70 -5.31 -17.56 -4.94
C LEU A 70 -3.89 -17.61 -5.52
N ASN A 71 -2.97 -16.80 -5.01
CA ASN A 71 -1.55 -16.79 -5.36
C ASN A 71 -0.65 -16.80 -4.10
N PRO A 72 -0.25 -17.98 -3.61
CA PRO A 72 0.57 -18.09 -2.40
C PRO A 72 1.98 -17.48 -2.52
N ASN A 73 2.46 -17.21 -3.73
CA ASN A 73 3.78 -16.65 -3.99
C ASN A 73 3.77 -15.11 -4.09
N LEU A 74 2.60 -14.49 -3.91
CA LEU A 74 2.44 -13.04 -3.98
C LEU A 74 3.34 -12.34 -2.95
N ILE A 75 4.20 -11.43 -3.45
CA ILE A 75 4.88 -10.43 -2.64
C ILE A 75 4.02 -9.17 -2.60
N TRP A 76 3.75 -8.67 -1.39
CA TRP A 76 2.97 -7.47 -1.19
C TRP A 76 3.80 -6.36 -0.56
N LEU A 77 3.86 -5.24 -1.27
CA LEU A 77 4.47 -4.01 -0.82
C LEU A 77 3.37 -3.03 -0.44
N VAL A 78 3.28 -2.70 0.85
CA VAL A 78 2.35 -1.68 1.33
C VAL A 78 2.82 -0.31 0.87
N MET A 79 1.91 0.47 0.29
CA MET A 79 2.21 1.74 -0.33
C MET A 79 1.44 2.89 0.32
N ARG A 80 2.06 4.07 0.34
CA ARG A 80 1.43 5.35 0.68
C ARG A 80 1.81 6.42 -0.33
N ASP A 81 0.92 7.39 -0.53
CA ASP A 81 1.22 8.58 -1.34
C ASP A 81 1.90 9.62 -0.45
N PHE A 82 3.22 9.75 -0.56
CA PHE A 82 3.97 10.71 0.25
C PHE A 82 3.64 12.16 -0.06
N ASN A 83 3.09 12.43 -1.25
CA ASN A 83 2.62 13.77 -1.61
C ASN A 83 1.37 14.17 -0.81
N ARG A 84 0.63 13.17 -0.33
CA ARG A 84 -0.57 13.30 0.51
C ARG A 84 -0.35 12.65 1.87
N ALA A 85 0.82 12.91 2.46
CA ALA A 85 1.22 12.29 3.73
C ALA A 85 0.23 12.56 4.88
N ASP A 86 -0.47 13.70 4.83
CA ASP A 86 -1.53 14.09 5.75
C ASP A 86 -2.72 13.11 5.80
N GLU A 87 -2.93 12.32 4.74
CA GLU A 87 -4.01 11.33 4.67
C GLU A 87 -3.84 10.17 5.66
N TYR A 88 -2.60 9.83 6.05
CA TYR A 88 -2.32 8.65 6.89
C TYR A 88 -1.43 8.95 8.10
N LEU A 89 -0.93 10.18 8.23
CA LEU A 89 -0.17 10.66 9.38
C LEU A 89 -1.08 11.50 10.28
N ASN A 90 -1.74 10.87 11.25
CA ASN A 90 -2.56 11.59 12.21
C ASN A 90 -1.68 12.53 13.06
N GLY A 91 -2.00 13.82 13.08
CA GLY A 91 -1.17 14.85 13.72
C GLY A 91 -0.16 15.51 12.78
N PHE A 92 -0.38 15.45 11.46
CA PHE A 92 0.50 16.04 10.45
C PHE A 92 0.78 17.54 10.72
N PRO A 93 2.04 17.93 10.99
CA PRO A 93 2.41 19.32 11.28
C PRO A 93 2.06 20.28 10.16
N ASP A 94 1.51 21.44 10.52
CA ASP A 94 1.11 22.46 9.55
C ASP A 94 2.31 23.03 8.75
N SER A 95 3.50 22.97 9.33
CA SER A 95 4.76 23.37 8.69
C SER A 95 5.25 22.38 7.62
N TRP A 96 4.73 21.16 7.62
CA TRP A 96 5.08 20.13 6.63
C TRP A 96 4.20 20.14 5.38
N PHE A 97 3.33 21.14 5.21
CA PHE A 97 2.65 21.39 3.93
C PHE A 97 3.51 22.29 3.02
N LEU A 98 3.49 22.03 1.72
CA LEU A 98 4.03 22.98 0.74
C LEU A 98 3.15 24.23 0.70
N ARG A 99 3.81 25.39 0.56
CA ARG A 99 3.16 26.69 0.52
C ARG A 99 3.59 27.49 -0.69
N ASP A 100 2.67 28.27 -1.22
CA ASP A 100 2.96 29.27 -2.24
C ASP A 100 3.70 30.48 -1.64
N SER A 101 4.08 31.42 -2.50
CA SER A 101 4.75 32.68 -2.10
C SER A 101 3.92 33.57 -1.17
N ARG A 102 2.61 33.31 -1.02
CA ARG A 102 1.68 34.05 -0.15
C ARG A 102 1.42 33.29 1.16
N GLY A 103 2.06 32.13 1.37
CA GLY A 103 1.89 31.29 2.55
C GLY A 103 0.69 30.36 2.52
N ASN A 104 -0.06 30.28 1.41
CA ASN A 104 -1.21 29.38 1.29
C ASN A 104 -0.73 27.96 1.01
N LYS A 105 -1.43 26.95 1.56
CA LYS A 105 -1.17 25.55 1.22
C LYS A 105 -1.46 25.31 -0.25
N ILE A 106 -0.57 24.59 -0.92
CA ILE A 106 -0.78 24.23 -2.34
C ILE A 106 -1.71 23.02 -2.40
N VAL A 107 -2.84 23.18 -3.10
CA VAL A 107 -3.85 22.12 -3.26
C VAL A 107 -3.32 20.97 -4.13
N LEU A 108 -3.58 19.75 -3.70
CA LEU A 108 -3.30 18.49 -4.40
C LEU A 108 -4.64 17.88 -4.81
N TYR A 109 -4.86 17.54 -6.09
CA TYR A 109 -6.09 16.88 -6.60
C TYR A 109 -7.45 17.59 -6.38
N GLY A 110 -7.47 18.81 -5.82
CA GLY A 110 -8.70 19.59 -5.57
C GLY A 110 -9.30 19.36 -4.17
N GLY A 111 -10.24 20.20 -3.74
CA GLY A 111 -10.85 20.09 -2.40
C GLY A 111 -9.87 20.40 -1.26
N ASN A 112 -10.03 19.71 -0.12
CA ASN A 112 -9.24 19.91 1.10
C ASN A 112 -8.00 18.98 1.18
N THR A 113 -7.32 18.78 0.06
CA THR A 113 -6.10 17.96 -0.01
C THR A 113 -4.93 18.81 -0.46
N TYR A 114 -3.77 18.62 0.15
CA TYR A 114 -2.63 19.53 0.02
C TYR A 114 -1.33 18.76 -0.17
N TRP A 115 -0.38 19.37 -0.88
CA TRP A 115 0.94 18.79 -1.06
C TRP A 115 1.74 18.79 0.23
N ALA A 116 2.35 17.66 0.56
CA ALA A 116 3.37 17.55 1.59
C ALA A 116 4.71 18.16 1.13
N ASN A 117 5.43 18.79 2.06
CA ASN A 117 6.74 19.36 1.83
C ASN A 117 7.84 18.31 2.02
N LEU A 118 8.19 17.65 0.92
CA LEU A 118 9.24 16.64 0.88
C LEU A 118 10.64 17.24 0.66
N SER A 119 10.83 18.55 0.86
CA SER A 119 12.13 19.19 0.71
C SER A 119 12.99 19.03 1.97
N GLU A 120 14.30 18.89 1.80
CA GLU A 120 15.28 18.98 2.90
C GLU A 120 15.30 20.38 3.55
N LEU A 121 14.71 21.38 2.89
CA LEU A 121 14.56 22.74 3.39
C LEU A 121 13.24 22.96 4.15
N ALA A 122 12.43 21.91 4.34
CA ALA A 122 11.19 22.02 5.10
C ALA A 122 11.49 22.47 6.54
N PRO A 123 10.65 23.33 7.15
CA PRO A 123 10.81 23.69 8.54
C PRO A 123 10.75 22.45 9.43
N ARG A 124 11.70 22.37 10.37
CA ARG A 124 11.69 21.32 11.39
C ARG A 124 10.47 21.47 12.29
N ALA A 125 9.93 20.34 12.71
CA ALA A 125 8.82 20.25 13.64
C ALA A 125 9.13 19.28 14.77
N SER A 126 8.36 19.37 15.85
CA SER A 126 8.36 18.43 16.96
C SER A 126 6.91 18.12 17.34
N GLY A 127 6.65 16.92 17.86
CA GLY A 127 5.30 16.53 18.24
C GLY A 127 5.14 15.02 18.31
N SER A 128 3.93 14.55 18.05
CA SER A 128 3.62 13.12 17.92
C SER A 128 2.76 12.87 16.70
N ILE A 129 3.14 11.90 15.88
CA ILE A 129 2.38 11.44 14.71
C ILE A 129 2.14 9.94 14.83
N ASN A 130 0.89 9.50 14.71
CA ASN A 130 0.53 8.08 14.86
C ASN A 130 1.09 7.44 16.16
N GLY A 131 1.28 8.23 17.21
CA GLY A 131 1.88 7.80 18.48
C GLY A 131 3.41 7.78 18.51
N ILE A 132 4.09 8.14 17.42
CA ILE A 132 5.55 8.30 17.37
C ILE A 132 5.89 9.73 17.76
N SER A 133 6.59 9.91 18.87
CA SER A 133 7.14 11.21 19.25
C SER A 133 8.39 11.53 18.44
N PHE A 134 8.50 12.76 17.96
CA PHE A 134 9.67 13.26 17.24
C PHE A 134 10.05 14.66 17.70
N SER A 135 11.32 15.02 17.51
CA SER A 135 11.83 16.34 17.88
C SER A 135 12.75 16.88 16.81
N ASN A 136 12.49 18.12 16.37
CA ASN A 136 13.31 18.86 15.43
C ASN A 136 13.58 18.07 14.13
N GLN A 137 12.56 17.39 13.59
CA GLN A 137 12.64 16.60 12.36
C GLN A 137 11.88 17.27 11.21
N THR A 138 12.31 17.01 9.99
CA THR A 138 11.51 17.24 8.77
C THR A 138 10.66 16.01 8.45
N LEU A 139 9.70 16.12 7.53
CA LEU A 139 8.91 14.98 7.07
C LEU A 139 9.79 13.87 6.45
N LEU A 140 10.83 14.25 5.70
CA LEU A 140 11.79 13.30 5.14
C LEU A 140 12.53 12.51 6.23
N ASP A 141 12.92 13.17 7.33
CA ASP A 141 13.58 12.52 8.46
C ASP A 141 12.65 11.51 9.15
N PHE A 142 11.35 11.80 9.17
CA PHE A 142 10.33 10.98 9.85
C PHE A 142 9.90 9.75 9.04
N PHE A 143 9.93 9.81 7.70
CA PHE A 143 9.41 8.72 6.86
C PHE A 143 10.03 7.34 7.09
N PRO A 144 11.35 7.17 7.29
CA PRO A 144 11.92 5.85 7.58
C PRO A 144 11.28 5.18 8.81
N GLU A 145 10.95 5.95 9.85
CA GLU A 145 10.29 5.43 11.06
C GLU A 145 8.84 5.01 10.78
N GLU A 146 8.08 5.87 10.10
CA GLU A 146 6.69 5.55 9.73
C GLU A 146 6.61 4.35 8.77
N LEU A 147 7.51 4.25 7.79
CA LEU A 147 7.51 3.14 6.83
C LEU A 147 7.79 1.81 7.50
N ALA A 148 8.75 1.77 8.44
CA ALA A 148 9.01 0.58 9.23
C ALA A 148 7.77 0.17 10.04
N ARG A 149 7.12 1.13 10.68
CA ARG A 149 5.88 0.90 11.44
C ARG A 149 4.74 0.42 10.54
N LEU A 150 4.58 1.01 9.36
CA LEU A 150 3.56 0.65 8.39
C LEU A 150 3.72 -0.80 7.95
N VAL A 151 4.95 -1.21 7.60
CA VAL A 151 5.28 -2.59 7.22
C VAL A 151 4.95 -3.56 8.35
N GLN A 152 5.38 -3.24 9.57
CA GLN A 152 5.12 -4.08 10.74
C GLN A 152 3.62 -4.22 11.01
N ARG A 153 2.85 -3.12 10.96
CA ARG A 153 1.41 -3.11 11.18
C ARG A 153 0.66 -3.89 10.09
N ALA A 154 1.05 -3.68 8.84
CA ALA A 154 0.41 -4.29 7.68
C ALA A 154 0.75 -5.79 7.57
N GLY A 155 1.93 -6.21 8.04
CA GLY A 155 2.46 -7.55 7.78
C GLY A 155 2.86 -7.74 6.32
N SER A 156 3.26 -6.65 5.65
CA SER A 156 3.78 -6.66 4.27
C SER A 156 5.27 -7.02 4.24
N GLU A 157 5.79 -7.38 3.07
CA GLU A 157 7.21 -7.70 2.91
C GLU A 157 8.13 -6.47 2.95
N ALA A 158 7.65 -5.33 2.47
CA ALA A 158 8.39 -4.06 2.48
C ALA A 158 7.46 -2.88 2.17
N PRO A 159 7.91 -1.63 2.42
CA PRO A 159 7.16 -0.45 2.01
C PRO A 159 7.45 -0.15 0.53
N ALA A 160 6.56 0.60 -0.09
CA ALA A 160 6.81 1.24 -1.36
C ALA A 160 6.21 2.65 -1.42
N SER A 161 6.77 3.48 -2.27
CA SER A 161 6.20 4.78 -2.63
C SER A 161 6.29 4.94 -4.13
N GLY A 162 5.15 5.07 -4.82
CA GLY A 162 5.08 5.56 -6.20
C GLY A 162 6.16 5.09 -7.21
N MET A 163 6.62 3.83 -7.11
CA MET A 163 7.69 3.16 -7.90
C MET A 163 9.10 3.03 -7.30
N GLU A 164 9.38 3.50 -6.08
CA GLU A 164 10.65 3.24 -5.40
C GLU A 164 10.51 2.16 -4.31
N TYR A 165 11.29 1.10 -4.43
CA TYR A 165 11.57 0.14 -3.36
C TYR A 165 12.65 0.74 -2.47
N VAL A 166 12.33 0.98 -1.19
CA VAL A 166 13.31 1.38 -0.19
C VAL A 166 13.73 0.11 0.57
N PRO A 167 14.91 -0.48 0.29
CA PRO A 167 15.40 -1.59 1.10
C PRO A 167 15.54 -1.10 2.54
N GLY A 168 14.88 -1.80 3.48
CA GLY A 168 14.98 -1.49 4.90
C GLY A 168 16.45 -1.44 5.31
N ARG A 169 16.90 -0.30 5.86
CA ARG A 169 18.26 -0.21 6.43
C ARG A 169 18.33 -1.22 7.58
N ARG A 170 19.12 -2.29 7.41
CA ARG A 170 19.63 -3.04 8.56
C ARG A 170 20.31 -2.02 9.45
N SER A 171 19.94 -2.00 10.73
CA SER A 171 20.59 -1.19 11.74
C SER A 171 22.11 -1.35 11.58
N ARG A 172 22.81 -0.21 11.45
CA ARG A 172 24.27 -0.18 11.52
C ARG A 172 24.64 -0.73 12.90
N GLN A 173 24.98 -2.01 12.98
CA GLN A 173 25.75 -2.50 14.12
C GLN A 173 27.00 -1.62 14.19
N GLN A 174 27.18 -0.97 15.34
CA GLN A 174 28.35 -0.19 15.66
C GLN A 174 29.58 -1.04 15.34
N ARG A 175 30.40 -0.58 14.39
CA ARG A 175 31.75 -1.12 14.25
C ARG A 175 32.49 -0.79 15.55
N PRO A 176 33.10 -1.76 16.25
CA PRO A 176 33.97 -1.43 17.35
C PRO A 176 35.14 -0.61 16.80
N GLU A 177 35.37 0.55 17.42
CA GLU A 177 36.55 1.35 17.16
C GLU A 177 37.78 0.50 17.46
N ARG A 178 38.68 0.38 16.48
CA ARG A 178 40.01 -0.16 16.73
C ARG A 178 40.81 0.94 17.43
N SER A 179 41.08 0.72 18.71
CA SER A 179 42.12 1.45 19.44
C SER A 179 43.46 1.20 18.76
N HIS A 180 44.14 2.29 18.41
CA HIS A 180 45.55 2.32 18.08
C HIS A 180 46.38 2.49 19.35
#